data_AF-A0A6B1AEP4-F1
#
_entry.id   AF-A0A6B1AEP4-F1
#
_cell.length_a   1.000
_cell.length_b   1.000
_cell.length_c   1.000
_cell.angle_alpha   90.00
_cell.angle_beta   90.00
_cell.angle_gamma   90.00
#
_symmetry.space_group_name_H-M   'P 1'
#
loop_
_entity.id
_entity.type
_entity.pdbx_description
1 polymer ?
#
loop_
_entity_poly.entity_id
_entity_poly.type
_entity_poly.pdbx_seq_one_letter_code
_entity_poly.pdbx_strand_id
1 'polypeptide(L)'
;MSRPSEALMNEAGEWIAEQLSEEGLMVTSGFVDLVLDMEWTSIEEGVDPEARALVVDSVMQKMTEENVQVGPPPETLSTDGIDTSQIRPVPRQFVEQVLSWEDDFLGFAAVRRSDYASDVPG
;
A
#
# COMPACT_ATOMS: atom_id res chain seq x y z
N MET A 1 -1.77 -15.48 12.23
CA MET A 1 -2.51 -14.43 11.51
C MET A 1 -2.55 -14.84 10.06
N SER A 2 -3.73 -14.75 9.44
CA SER A 2 -3.94 -15.17 8.06
C SER A 2 -4.25 -13.92 7.24
N ARG A 3 -3.72 -13.75 6.03
CA ARG A 3 -4.07 -12.62 5.14
C ARG A 3 -5.38 -12.90 4.41
N PRO A 4 -6.04 -11.86 3.83
CA PRO A 4 -7.09 -12.06 2.85
C PRO A 4 -6.58 -12.87 1.65
N SER A 5 -7.51 -13.44 0.88
CA SER A 5 -7.14 -14.28 -0.27
C SER A 5 -6.41 -13.45 -1.33
N GLU A 6 -5.48 -14.08 -2.05
CA GLU A 6 -4.74 -13.44 -3.14
C GLU A 6 -5.70 -12.83 -4.20
N ALA A 7 -6.80 -13.52 -4.49
CA ALA A 7 -7.81 -13.01 -5.42
C ALA A 7 -8.47 -11.70 -4.93
N LEU A 8 -8.80 -11.62 -3.63
CA LEU A 8 -9.38 -10.41 -3.04
C LEU A 8 -8.35 -9.27 -2.99
N MET A 9 -7.10 -9.57 -2.66
CA MET A 9 -6.03 -8.59 -2.62
C MET A 9 -5.72 -8.02 -4.01
N ASN A 10 -5.72 -8.86 -5.04
CA ASN A 10 -5.54 -8.41 -6.42
C ASN A 10 -6.70 -7.50 -6.87
N GLU A 11 -7.95 -7.87 -6.55
CA GLU A 11 -9.13 -7.05 -6.86
C GLU A 11 -9.08 -5.70 -6.11
N ALA A 12 -8.67 -5.71 -4.84
CA ALA A 12 -8.45 -4.50 -4.06
C ALA A 12 -7.38 -3.61 -4.70
N GLY A 13 -6.23 -4.18 -5.09
CA GLY A 13 -5.13 -3.44 -5.72
C GLY A 13 -5.54 -2.74 -7.02
N GLU A 14 -6.24 -3.45 -7.90
CA GLU A 14 -6.79 -2.89 -9.14
C GLU A 14 -7.79 -1.76 -8.86
N TRP A 15 -8.75 -2.00 -7.96
CA TRP A 15 -9.78 -1.02 -7.64
C TRP A 15 -9.21 0.24 -6.98
N ILE A 16 -8.30 0.11 -6.02
CA ILE A 16 -7.65 1.25 -5.35
C ILE A 16 -6.83 2.07 -6.35
N ALA A 17 -6.10 1.42 -7.25
CA ALA A 17 -5.32 2.12 -8.29
C ALA A 17 -6.25 2.95 -9.21
N GLU A 18 -7.43 2.43 -9.56
CA GLU A 18 -8.44 3.18 -10.29
C GLU A 18 -8.93 4.40 -9.50
N GLN A 19 -9.29 4.24 -8.21
CA GLN A 19 -9.75 5.36 -7.37
C GLN A 19 -8.69 6.46 -7.23
N LEU A 20 -7.43 6.09 -6.98
CA LEU A 20 -6.34 7.06 -6.87
C LEU A 20 -6.12 7.83 -8.17
N SER A 21 -6.22 7.15 -9.32
CA SER A 21 -6.15 7.78 -10.63
C SER A 21 -7.28 8.80 -10.85
N GLU A 22 -8.51 8.48 -10.43
CA GLU A 22 -9.66 9.40 -10.47
C GLU A 22 -9.46 10.65 -9.58
N GLU A 23 -8.76 10.50 -8.46
CA GLU A 23 -8.36 11.60 -7.57
C GLU A 23 -7.15 12.41 -8.06
N GLY A 24 -6.56 12.03 -9.21
CA GLY A 24 -5.41 12.69 -9.81
C GLY A 24 -4.05 12.21 -9.26
N LEU A 25 -4.04 11.16 -8.45
CA LEU A 25 -2.84 10.49 -7.97
C LEU A 25 -2.46 9.37 -8.94
N MET A 26 -1.54 9.68 -9.84
CA MET A 26 -1.03 8.72 -10.83
C MET A 26 -0.07 7.73 -10.15
N VAL A 27 -0.59 6.62 -9.64
CA VAL A 27 0.19 5.49 -9.13
C VAL A 27 -0.01 4.26 -10.01
N THR A 28 0.97 3.37 -10.03
CA THR A 28 0.81 2.06 -10.68
C THR A 28 0.08 1.09 -9.76
N SER A 29 -0.64 0.11 -10.31
CA SER A 29 -1.19 -1.00 -9.52
C SER A 29 -0.10 -1.69 -8.69
N GLY A 30 1.08 -1.91 -9.27
CA GLY A 30 2.20 -2.49 -8.54
C GLY A 30 2.69 -1.67 -7.33
N PHE A 31 2.49 -0.35 -7.31
CA PHE A 31 2.76 0.43 -6.10
C PHE A 31 1.72 0.17 -5.01
N VAL A 32 0.44 0.08 -5.40
CA VAL A 32 -0.65 -0.28 -4.49
C VAL A 32 -0.42 -1.68 -3.90
N ASP A 33 -0.14 -2.67 -4.75
CA ASP A 33 0.13 -4.04 -4.34
C ASP A 33 1.29 -4.11 -3.34
N LEU A 34 2.36 -3.33 -3.56
CA LEU A 34 3.50 -3.25 -2.65
C LEU A 34 3.12 -2.67 -1.29
N VAL A 35 2.30 -1.61 -1.26
CA VAL A 35 1.82 -1.02 0.00
C VAL A 35 1.00 -2.04 0.80
N LEU A 36 0.07 -2.74 0.13
CA LEU A 36 -0.80 -3.73 0.76
C LEU A 36 0.03 -4.92 1.27
N ASP A 37 0.97 -5.43 0.49
CA ASP A 37 1.86 -6.52 0.93
C ASP A 37 2.69 -6.12 2.16
N MET A 38 3.24 -4.90 2.17
CA MET A 38 3.99 -4.38 3.32
C MET A 38 3.11 -4.20 4.56
N GLU A 39 1.87 -3.75 4.41
CA GLU A 39 0.90 -3.66 5.51
C GLU A 39 0.65 -5.04 6.13
N TRP A 40 0.25 -6.01 5.31
CA TRP A 40 -0.10 -7.34 5.80
C TRP A 40 1.12 -8.07 6.38
N THR A 41 2.31 -7.82 5.84
CA THR A 41 3.58 -8.27 6.45
C THR A 41 3.79 -7.66 7.84
N SER A 42 3.52 -6.36 7.99
CA SER A 42 3.67 -5.67 9.28
C SER A 42 2.70 -6.21 10.33
N ILE A 43 1.46 -6.51 9.92
CA ILE A 43 0.44 -7.12 10.78
C ILE A 43 0.90 -8.51 11.22
N GLU A 44 1.39 -9.34 10.30
CA GLU A 44 1.94 -10.67 10.64
C GLU A 44 3.15 -10.63 11.57
N GLU A 45 3.95 -9.56 11.49
CA GLU A 45 5.07 -9.29 12.40
C GLU A 45 4.62 -8.76 13.77
N GLY A 46 3.32 -8.53 13.96
CA GLY A 46 2.70 -8.20 15.25
C GLY A 46 2.29 -6.74 15.42
N VAL A 47 2.27 -5.95 14.34
CA VAL A 47 1.65 -4.61 14.38
C VAL A 47 0.14 -4.79 14.54
N ASP A 48 -0.46 -4.06 15.49
CA ASP A 48 -1.91 -4.08 15.70
C ASP A 48 -2.62 -3.55 14.44
N PRO A 49 -3.49 -4.36 13.78
CA PRO A 49 -4.17 -3.96 12.55
C PRO A 49 -5.10 -2.75 12.74
N GLU A 50 -5.59 -2.50 13.95
CA GLU A 50 -6.47 -1.36 14.24
C GLU A 50 -5.65 -0.09 14.58
N ALA A 51 -4.34 -0.23 14.81
CA ALA A 51 -3.45 0.89 15.10
C ALA A 51 -2.89 1.50 13.81
N ARG A 52 -3.76 2.15 13.02
CA ARG A 52 -3.45 2.74 11.70
C ARG A 52 -2.12 3.51 11.66
N ALA A 53 -1.84 4.34 12.66
CA ALA A 53 -0.60 5.11 12.70
C ALA A 53 0.65 4.21 12.73
N LEU A 54 0.61 3.11 13.49
CA LEU A 54 1.71 2.15 13.59
C LEU A 54 1.86 1.33 12.29
N VAL A 55 0.74 0.96 11.66
CA VAL A 55 0.76 0.29 10.35
C VAL A 55 1.43 1.19 9.31
N VAL A 56 1.01 2.45 9.20
CA VAL A 56 1.63 3.42 8.28
C VAL A 56 3.12 3.62 8.60
N ASP A 57 3.48 3.75 9.88
CA ASP A 57 4.89 3.88 10.27
C ASP A 57 5.72 2.66 9.85
N SER A 58 5.17 1.45 10.00
CA SER A 58 5.84 0.21 9.62
C SER A 58 6.00 0.08 8.11
N VAL A 59 4.96 0.39 7.33
CA VAL A 59 5.03 0.40 5.86
C VAL A 59 6.05 1.43 5.37
N MET A 60 6.04 2.65 5.93
CA MET A 60 7.00 3.70 5.58
C MET A 60 8.45 3.30 5.91
N GLN A 61 8.66 2.59 7.03
CA GLN A 61 9.95 2.04 7.38
C GLN A 61 10.40 0.99 6.34
N LYS A 62 9.56 0.03 6.00
CA LYS A 62 9.86 -1.00 4.99
C LYS A 62 10.16 -0.39 3.62
N MET A 63 9.37 0.59 3.17
CA MET A 63 9.64 1.35 1.95
C MET A 63 11.01 2.02 1.96
N THR A 64 11.44 2.55 3.12
CA THR A 64 12.76 3.15 3.29
C THR A 64 13.87 2.10 3.22
N GLU A 65 13.68 0.96 3.87
CA GLU A 65 14.63 -0.16 3.88
C GLU A 65 14.81 -0.78 2.49
N GLU A 66 13.74 -0.86 1.70
CA GLU A 66 13.75 -1.35 0.32
C GLU A 66 14.12 -0.28 -0.71
N ASN A 67 14.37 0.96 -0.27
CA ASN A 67 14.67 2.10 -1.13
C ASN A 67 13.59 2.31 -2.23
N VAL A 68 12.32 2.16 -1.84
CA VAL A 68 11.16 2.46 -2.69
C VAL A 68 11.10 3.97 -2.90
N GLN A 69 10.97 4.38 -4.16
CA GLN A 69 11.00 5.77 -4.55
C GLN A 69 9.87 6.08 -5.52
N VAL A 70 9.38 7.31 -5.47
CA VAL A 70 8.45 7.84 -6.47
C VAL A 70 9.22 8.76 -7.41
N GLY A 71 8.82 8.77 -8.67
CA GLY A 71 9.44 9.58 -9.70
C GLY A 71 8.52 9.70 -10.92
N PRO A 72 8.88 10.57 -11.86
CA PRO A 72 8.15 10.69 -13.11
C PRO A 72 8.21 9.36 -13.89
N PRO A 73 7.18 9.04 -14.70
CA PRO A 73 7.16 7.82 -15.48
C PRO A 73 8.38 7.76 -16.43
N PRO A 74 8.92 6.56 -16.69
CA PRO A 74 10.19 6.41 -17.42
C PRO A 74 10.17 7.04 -18.82
N GLU A 75 9.01 7.16 -19.46
CA GLU A 75 8.84 7.81 -20.77
C GLU A 75 9.09 9.33 -20.75
N THR A 76 9.01 9.96 -19.58
CA THR A 76 9.32 11.39 -19.38
C THR A 76 10.75 11.64 -18.90
N LEU A 77 11.52 10.57 -18.67
CA LEU A 77 12.95 10.69 -18.40
C LEU A 77 13.65 11.09 -19.70
N SER A 78 14.24 12.28 -19.71
CA SER A 78 14.96 12.81 -20.88
C SER A 78 16.13 11.89 -21.25
N THR A 79 16.35 11.70 -22.56
CA THR A 79 17.45 10.88 -23.11
C THR A 79 18.84 11.44 -22.81
N ASP A 80 18.93 12.68 -22.33
CA ASP A 80 20.19 13.36 -21.94
C ASP A 80 20.68 13.01 -20.52
N GLY A 81 20.00 12.08 -19.84
CA GLY A 81 20.37 11.60 -18.51
C GLY A 81 19.15 11.52 -17.60
N ILE A 82 19.12 10.51 -16.74
CA ILE A 82 18.09 10.41 -15.70
C ILE A 82 18.26 11.63 -14.78
N ASP A 83 17.31 12.56 -14.83
CA ASP A 83 17.21 13.64 -13.85
C ASP A 83 16.73 13.04 -12.52
N THR A 84 17.67 12.41 -11.80
CA THR A 84 17.43 11.77 -10.50
C THR A 84 17.00 12.77 -9.43
N SER A 85 17.08 14.08 -9.68
CA SER A 85 16.59 15.12 -8.75
C SER A 85 15.07 15.09 -8.55
N GLN A 86 14.35 14.41 -9.44
CA GLN A 86 12.90 14.24 -9.36
C GLN A 86 12.48 12.97 -8.62
N ILE A 87 13.43 12.06 -8.37
CA ILE A 87 13.20 10.86 -7.59
C ILE A 87 13.18 11.26 -6.12
N ARG A 88 12.10 10.93 -5.43
CA ARG A 88 11.88 11.31 -4.03
C ARG A 88 11.42 10.10 -3.21
N PRO A 89 11.66 10.10 -1.90
CA PRO A 89 11.01 9.14 -1.01
C PRO A 89 9.49 9.18 -1.19
N VAL A 90 8.84 8.03 -1.03
CA VAL A 90 7.38 7.93 -1.06
C VAL A 90 6.78 8.90 -0.02
N PRO A 91 5.87 9.81 -0.39
CA PRO A 91 5.19 10.65 0.58
C PRO A 91 4.27 9.81 1.47
N ARG A 92 4.30 10.03 2.78
CA ARG A 92 3.43 9.33 3.75
C ARG A 92 1.95 9.33 3.36
N GLN A 93 1.48 10.48 2.87
CA GLN A 93 0.11 10.68 2.39
C GLN A 93 -0.32 9.68 1.29
N PHE A 94 0.61 9.16 0.48
CA PHE A 94 0.27 8.14 -0.53
C PHE A 94 -0.07 6.80 0.13
N VAL A 95 0.74 6.40 1.12
CA VAL A 95 0.48 5.19 1.91
C VAL A 95 -0.83 5.35 2.67
N GLU A 96 -1.05 6.50 3.32
CA GLU A 96 -2.30 6.78 4.04
C GLU A 96 -3.53 6.68 3.14
N GLN A 97 -3.45 7.21 1.92
CA GLN A 97 -4.56 7.16 0.97
C GLN A 97 -4.83 5.74 0.45
N VAL A 98 -3.79 4.98 0.10
CA VAL A 98 -3.92 3.57 -0.32
C VAL A 98 -4.61 2.77 0.78
N LEU A 99 -4.13 2.87 2.02
CA LEU A 99 -4.69 2.13 3.14
C LEU A 99 -6.11 2.60 3.50
N SER A 100 -6.46 3.87 3.24
CA SER A 100 -7.83 4.37 3.42
C SER A 100 -8.77 3.72 2.41
N TRP A 101 -8.36 3.64 1.15
CA TRP A 101 -9.15 2.99 0.12
C TRP A 101 -9.26 1.48 0.32
N GLU A 102 -8.22 0.83 0.85
CA GLU A 102 -8.30 -0.60 1.22
C GLU A 102 -9.37 -0.83 2.31
N ASP A 103 -9.44 0.04 3.32
CA ASP A 103 -10.49 -0.03 4.35
C ASP A 103 -11.89 0.03 3.75
N ASP A 104 -12.11 0.96 2.81
CA ASP A 104 -13.39 1.10 2.14
C ASP A 104 -13.73 -0.15 1.31
N PHE A 105 -12.76 -0.66 0.55
CA PHE A 105 -12.92 -1.87 -0.26
C PHE A 105 -13.27 -3.10 0.61
N LEU A 106 -12.48 -3.35 1.66
CA LEU A 106 -12.73 -4.46 2.59
C LEU A 106 -14.08 -4.28 3.30
N GLY A 107 -14.45 -3.03 3.63
CA GLY A 107 -15.77 -2.68 4.15
C GLY A 107 -16.91 -3.08 3.21
N PHE A 108 -16.77 -2.84 1.90
CA PHE A 108 -17.75 -3.28 0.89
C PHE A 108 -17.82 -4.81 0.76
N ALA A 109 -16.68 -5.50 0.93
CA ALA A 109 -16.59 -6.95 0.97
C ALA A 109 -17.07 -7.58 2.30
N ALA A 110 -17.49 -6.76 3.28
CA ALA A 110 -17.84 -7.18 4.63
C ALA A 110 -16.70 -7.92 5.36
N VAL A 111 -15.46 -7.54 5.06
CA VAL A 111 -14.22 -8.06 5.64
C VAL A 111 -13.67 -7.05 6.65
N ARG A 112 -13.27 -7.51 7.84
CA ARG A 112 -12.47 -6.70 8.78
C ARG A 112 -11.05 -7.24 8.87
N ARG A 113 -10.06 -6.35 9.02
CA ARG A 113 -8.67 -6.76 9.27
C ARG A 113 -8.53 -7.60 10.55
N SER A 114 -9.32 -7.28 11.57
CA SER A 114 -9.41 -8.06 12.81
C SER A 114 -9.86 -9.51 12.61
N ASP A 115 -10.64 -9.81 11.56
CA ASP A 115 -11.13 -11.17 11.29
C ASP A 115 -9.98 -12.10 10.88
N TYR A 116 -8.93 -11.51 10.30
CA TYR A 116 -7.71 -12.13 9.81
C TYR A 116 -6.59 -12.15 10.87
N ALA A 117 -6.65 -11.23 11.83
CA ALA A 117 -5.79 -11.20 13.01
C ALA A 117 -6.15 -12.27 14.07
N SER A 118 -7.38 -12.80 14.05
CA SER A 118 -7.96 -13.58 15.16
C SER A 118 -7.76 -15.10 15.08
N ASP A 119 -6.84 -15.62 14.25
CA ASP A 119 -6.56 -17.07 14.20
C ASP A 119 -5.62 -17.52 15.35
N VAL A 120 -5.98 -17.15 16.59
CA VAL A 120 -5.39 -17.70 17.81
C VAL A 120 -6.48 -18.52 18.49
N PRO A 121 -6.43 -19.86 18.47
CA PRO A 121 -7.32 -20.66 19.31
C PRO A 121 -7.00 -20.36 20.78
N GLY A 122 -8.01 -19.87 21.50
CA GLY A 122 -8.02 -19.86 22.96
C GLY A 122 -8.14 -21.25 23.55
#